data_AF-A0A034V0K0-F1
#
_entry.id   AF-A0A034V0K0-F1
#
_cell.length_a   1.000
_cell.length_b   1.000
_cell.length_c   1.000
_cell.angle_alpha   90.00
_cell.angle_beta   90.00
_cell.angle_gamma   90.00
#
_symmetry.space_group_name_H-M   'P 1'
#
loop_
_entity.id
_entity.type
_entity.pdbx_description
1 polymer ?
#
loop_
_entity_poly.entity_id
_entity_poly.type
_entity_poly.pdbx_seq_one_letter_code
_entity_poly.pdbx_strand_id
1 'polypeptide(L)'
;LQAQASKSKVVAVAGSGTTFINAVKSAKDFGLTDGGKQTIAGLLVWITDIDSMGLSTAQGLLLTNAFYWDRDEETRAFSKRFFAKMKRMPHMGDAGDYSSTM
;
A
#
# COMPACT_ATOMS: atom_id res chain seq x y z
N LEU A 1 -3.01 -3.72 22.59
CA LEU A 1 -4.05 -2.65 22.64
C LEU A 1 -3.50 -1.23 22.85
N GLN A 2 -2.19 -0.98 22.73
CA GLN A 2 -1.62 0.36 22.95
C GLN A 2 -2.12 1.42 21.96
N ALA A 3 -2.25 1.05 20.67
CA ALA A 3 -2.79 1.94 19.65
C ALA A 3 -4.23 2.38 19.92
N GLN A 4 -5.10 1.45 20.35
CA GLN A 4 -6.48 1.75 20.77
C GLN A 4 -6.53 2.66 22.00
N ALA A 5 -5.68 2.38 22.99
CA ALA A 5 -5.61 3.19 24.21
C ALA A 5 -5.15 4.64 23.94
N SER A 6 -4.37 4.87 22.87
CA SER A 6 -3.86 6.20 22.52
C SER A 6 -4.94 7.20 22.09
N LYS A 7 -6.10 6.71 21.62
CA LYS A 7 -7.18 7.51 21.03
C LYS A 7 -6.72 8.39 19.85
N SER A 8 -5.61 8.05 19.21
CA SER A 8 -5.13 8.78 18.04
C SER A 8 -6.12 8.62 16.87
N LYS A 9 -6.33 9.68 16.09
CA LYS A 9 -7.16 9.59 14.87
C LYS A 9 -6.49 8.74 13.79
N VAL A 10 -5.15 8.79 13.74
CA VAL A 10 -4.32 8.08 12.76
C VAL A 10 -3.25 7.28 13.48
N VAL A 11 -3.03 6.04 13.03
CA VAL A 11 -1.92 5.19 13.42
C VAL A 11 -1.03 5.01 12.19
N ALA A 12 0.09 5.72 12.16
CA ALA A 12 1.04 5.65 11.07
C ALA A 12 2.00 4.47 11.27
N VAL A 13 2.15 3.63 10.26
CA VAL A 13 3.05 2.48 10.28
C VAL A 13 4.28 2.80 9.44
N ALA A 14 5.40 2.98 10.13
CA ALA A 14 6.73 3.17 9.52
C ALA A 14 7.35 1.80 9.22
N GLY A 15 7.00 1.24 8.07
CA GLY A 15 7.51 -0.05 7.59
C GLY A 15 6.90 -0.38 6.24
N SER A 16 7.44 -1.41 5.57
CA SER A 16 6.90 -1.95 4.31
C SER A 16 6.95 -3.48 4.33
N GLY A 17 6.41 -4.13 3.28
CA GLY A 17 6.50 -5.57 3.15
C GLY A 17 5.83 -6.33 4.31
N THR A 18 6.47 -7.40 4.77
CA THR A 18 5.93 -8.29 5.81
C THR A 18 5.63 -7.56 7.13
N THR A 19 6.47 -6.60 7.53
CA THR A 19 6.24 -5.81 8.74
C THR A 19 4.95 -4.98 8.64
N PHE A 20 4.73 -4.33 7.51
CA PHE A 20 3.50 -3.57 7.26
C PHE A 20 2.28 -4.49 7.17
N ILE A 21 2.37 -5.56 6.39
CA ILE A 21 1.28 -6.53 6.21
C ILE A 21 0.83 -7.11 7.56
N ASN A 22 1.77 -7.52 8.41
CA ASN A 22 1.44 -8.10 9.71
C ASN A 22 0.83 -7.07 10.68
N ALA A 23 1.28 -5.82 10.64
CA ALA A 23 0.71 -4.75 11.44
C ALA A 23 -0.75 -4.45 11.03
N VAL A 24 -1.04 -4.40 9.73
CA VAL A 24 -2.41 -4.19 9.21
C VAL A 24 -3.31 -5.36 9.56
N LYS A 25 -2.86 -6.61 9.37
CA LYS A 25 -3.61 -7.82 9.75
C LYS A 25 -3.96 -7.81 11.24
N SER A 26 -2.98 -7.55 12.10
CA SER A 26 -3.19 -7.46 13.54
C SER A 26 -4.18 -6.35 13.89
N ALA A 27 -4.04 -5.17 13.28
CA ALA A 27 -4.95 -4.06 13.53
C ALA A 27 -6.41 -4.40 13.16
N LYS A 28 -6.62 -5.17 12.08
CA LYS A 28 -7.92 -5.71 11.71
C LYS A 28 -8.42 -6.75 12.72
N ASP A 29 -7.60 -7.72 13.10
CA ASP A 29 -7.97 -8.78 14.06
C ASP A 29 -8.37 -8.21 15.44
N PHE A 30 -7.77 -7.09 15.83
CA PHE A 30 -8.11 -6.39 17.07
C PHE A 30 -9.21 -5.32 16.92
N GLY A 31 -9.75 -5.11 15.72
CA GLY A 31 -10.81 -4.12 15.47
C GLY A 31 -10.35 -2.66 15.64
N LEU A 32 -9.08 -2.35 15.37
CA LEU A 32 -8.52 -1.00 15.49
C LEU A 32 -9.25 0.03 14.62
N THR A 33 -9.66 -0.39 13.42
CA THR A 33 -10.34 0.45 12.43
C THR A 33 -11.87 0.34 12.49
N ASP A 34 -12.40 -0.50 13.39
CA ASP A 34 -13.84 -0.77 13.49
C ASP A 34 -14.62 0.49 13.82
N GLY A 35 -15.71 0.71 13.09
CA GLY A 35 -16.55 1.91 13.23
C GLY A 35 -15.83 3.22 12.88
N GLY A 36 -14.68 3.17 12.19
CA GLY A 36 -13.94 4.35 11.74
C GLY A 36 -13.25 5.14 12.86
N LYS A 37 -13.04 4.54 14.04
CA LYS A 37 -12.46 5.23 15.21
C LYS A 37 -11.02 5.67 14.97
N GLN A 38 -10.24 4.86 14.26
CA GLN A 38 -8.85 5.14 13.91
C GLN A 38 -8.60 4.71 12.46
N THR A 39 -7.76 5.46 11.76
CA THR A 39 -7.31 5.13 10.41
C THR A 39 -5.86 4.68 10.43
N ILE A 40 -5.51 3.67 9.65
CA ILE A 40 -4.12 3.24 9.49
C ILE A 40 -3.53 3.97 8.27
N ALA A 41 -2.38 4.61 8.46
CA ALA A 41 -1.62 5.23 7.39
C ALA A 41 -0.33 4.44 7.14
N GLY A 42 -0.15 3.93 5.92
CA GLY A 42 1.11 3.30 5.50
C GLY A 42 2.06 4.34 4.92
N LEU A 43 3.25 4.46 5.53
CA LEU A 43 4.25 5.46 5.11
C LEU A 43 5.12 4.99 3.94
N LEU A 44 5.19 3.68 3.71
CA LEU A 44 5.83 3.07 2.54
C LEU A 44 5.06 1.79 2.18
N VAL A 45 4.23 1.86 1.15
CA VAL A 45 3.35 0.76 0.76
C VAL A 45 3.53 0.46 -0.72
N TRP A 46 3.91 -0.77 -1.04
CA TRP A 46 3.99 -1.24 -2.41
C TRP A 46 2.63 -1.82 -2.84
N ILE A 47 2.31 -1.76 -4.13
CA ILE A 47 1.10 -2.42 -4.64
C ILE A 47 1.14 -3.94 -4.39
N THR A 48 2.34 -4.53 -4.37
CA THR A 48 2.55 -5.95 -4.02
C THR A 48 2.20 -6.25 -2.57
N ASP A 49 2.29 -5.28 -1.66
CA ASP A 49 1.85 -5.45 -0.28
C ASP A 49 0.32 -5.56 -0.22
N ILE A 50 -0.37 -4.72 -1.01
CA ILE A 50 -1.83 -4.74 -1.16
C ILE A 50 -2.30 -6.05 -1.77
N ASP A 51 -1.65 -6.51 -2.85
CA ASP A 51 -1.95 -7.78 -3.50
C ASP A 51 -1.76 -8.97 -2.54
N SER A 52 -0.68 -8.95 -1.74
CA SER A 52 -0.36 -10.00 -0.77
C SER A 52 -1.36 -10.10 0.38
N MET A 53 -1.87 -8.96 0.89
CA MET A 53 -2.84 -8.96 1.99
C MET A 53 -4.30 -9.08 1.54
N GLY A 54 -4.58 -8.76 0.26
CA GLY A 54 -5.92 -8.71 -0.32
C GLY A 54 -6.73 -7.48 0.09
N LEU A 55 -7.66 -7.07 -0.78
CA LEU A 55 -8.48 -5.87 -0.58
C LEU A 55 -9.33 -5.91 0.70
N SER A 56 -9.76 -7.09 1.13
CA SER A 56 -10.55 -7.23 2.37
C SER A 56 -9.77 -6.80 3.62
N THR A 57 -8.44 -6.94 3.59
CA THR A 57 -7.54 -6.51 4.67
C THR A 57 -7.04 -5.09 4.44
N ALA A 58 -6.78 -4.71 3.19
CA ALA A 58 -6.26 -3.40 2.82
C ALA A 58 -7.31 -2.27 2.78
N GLN A 59 -8.60 -2.58 2.83
CA GLN A 59 -9.66 -1.58 2.70
C GLN A 59 -9.56 -0.47 3.76
N GLY A 60 -9.75 0.78 3.34
CA GLY A 60 -9.73 1.95 4.21
C GLY A 60 -8.34 2.42 4.63
N LEU A 61 -7.26 1.79 4.17
CA LEU A 61 -5.90 2.29 4.38
C LEU A 61 -5.69 3.63 3.67
N LEU A 62 -5.03 4.55 4.35
CA LEU A 62 -4.40 5.70 3.72
C LEU A 62 -2.96 5.34 3.37
N LEU A 63 -2.52 5.67 2.17
CA LEU A 63 -1.17 5.40 1.71
C LEU A 63 -0.67 6.52 0.80
N THR A 64 0.64 6.68 0.76
CA THR A 64 1.32 7.56 -0.19
C THR A 64 2.07 6.68 -1.19
N ASN A 65 1.95 7.01 -2.48
CA ASN A 65 2.62 6.28 -3.53
C ASN A 65 3.05 7.23 -4.64
N ALA A 66 4.27 7.08 -5.16
CA ALA A 66 4.81 7.94 -6.21
C ALA A 66 4.32 7.56 -7.61
N PHE A 67 3.80 6.33 -7.78
CA PHE A 67 3.32 5.83 -9.06
C PHE A 67 2.20 4.80 -8.87
N TYR A 68 1.16 4.89 -9.70
CA TYR A 68 0.10 3.89 -9.78
C TYR A 68 -0.15 3.56 -11.25
N TRP A 69 -0.13 2.26 -11.58
CA TRP A 69 -0.15 1.79 -12.97
C TRP A 69 -1.39 2.23 -13.74
N ASP A 70 -2.53 2.40 -13.04
CA ASP A 70 -3.82 2.78 -13.63
C ASP A 70 -4.22 4.24 -13.38
N ARG A 71 -3.27 5.10 -12.97
CA ARG A 71 -3.57 6.51 -12.64
C ARG A 71 -4.11 7.28 -13.85
N ASP A 72 -3.48 7.12 -15.00
CA ASP A 72 -3.78 7.83 -16.23
C ASP A 72 -3.38 7.00 -17.47
N GLU A 73 -3.58 7.55 -18.67
CA GLU A 73 -3.26 6.84 -19.92
C GLU A 73 -1.76 6.59 -20.11
N GLU A 74 -0.91 7.51 -19.66
CA GLU A 74 0.54 7.41 -19.77
C GLU A 74 1.07 6.30 -18.84
N THR A 75 0.60 6.26 -17.59
CA THR A 75 0.95 5.19 -16.65
C THR A 75 0.49 3.83 -17.17
N ARG A 76 -0.70 3.76 -17.78
CA ARG A 76 -1.21 2.51 -18.39
C ARG A 76 -0.35 2.07 -19.57
N ALA A 77 0.08 2.97 -20.45
CA ALA A 77 0.89 2.64 -21.62
C ALA A 77 2.27 2.08 -21.21
N PHE A 78 2.95 2.73 -20.27
CA PHE A 78 4.19 2.21 -19.67
C PHE A 78 3.95 0.84 -19.02
N SER A 79 2.90 0.72 -18.20
CA SER A 79 2.62 -0.50 -17.44
C SER A 79 2.29 -1.70 -18.34
N LYS A 80 1.63 -1.50 -19.48
CA LYS A 80 1.41 -2.56 -20.48
C LYS A 80 2.73 -3.09 -21.06
N ARG A 81 3.68 -2.19 -21.38
CA ARG A 81 5.02 -2.59 -21.86
C ARG A 81 5.78 -3.37 -20.79
N PHE A 82 5.70 -2.93 -19.53
CA PHE A 82 6.30 -3.61 -18.40
C PHE A 82 5.68 -5.01 -18.21
N PHE A 83 4.35 -5.11 -18.17
CA PHE A 83 3.62 -6.37 -18.01
C PHE A 83 3.96 -7.39 -19.10
N ALA A 84 4.12 -6.95 -20.35
CA ALA A 84 4.49 -7.84 -21.46
C ALA A 84 5.77 -8.64 -21.17
N LYS A 85 6.73 -8.05 -20.44
CA LYS A 85 8.02 -8.66 -20.06
C LYS A 85 7.97 -9.34 -18.69
N MET A 86 7.41 -8.65 -17.69
CA MET A 86 7.52 -9.04 -16.27
C MET A 86 6.32 -9.84 -15.75
N LYS A 87 5.22 -9.88 -16.51
CA LYS A 87 3.97 -10.59 -16.17
C LYS A 87 3.35 -10.17 -14.82
N ARG A 88 3.66 -8.96 -14.37
CA ARG A 88 3.02 -8.24 -13.25
C ARG A 88 2.98 -6.75 -13.58
N MET A 89 2.10 -6.00 -12.92
CA MET A 89 2.13 -4.54 -13.03
C MET A 89 3.35 -3.96 -12.30
N PRO A 90 3.90 -2.83 -12.76
CA PRO A 90 5.02 -2.19 -12.09
C PRO A 90 4.57 -1.58 -10.75
N HIS A 91 5.40 -1.72 -9.73
CA HIS A 91 5.32 -0.91 -8.52
C HIS A 91 6.16 0.38 -8.69
N MET A 92 6.05 1.33 -7.76
CA MET A 92 6.75 2.62 -7.91
C MET A 92 8.28 2.51 -8.00
N GLY A 93 8.88 1.48 -7.40
CA GLY A 93 10.30 1.17 -7.58
C GLY A 93 10.65 0.89 -9.06
N ASP A 94 9.93 -0.01 -9.73
CA ASP A 94 10.17 -0.33 -11.14
C ASP A 94 10.01 0.90 -12.05
N ALA A 95 9.01 1.73 -11.76
CA ALA A 95 8.75 2.96 -12.50
C ALA A 95 9.86 4.00 -12.27
N GLY A 96 10.31 4.14 -11.03
CA GLY A 96 11.42 5.02 -10.65
C GLY A 96 12.73 4.60 -11.30
N ASP A 97 13.07 3.30 -11.25
CA ASP A 97 14.27 2.74 -11.87
C ASP A 97 14.28 3.03 -13.37
N TYR A 98 13.17 2.75 -14.08
CA TYR A 98 13.02 3.06 -15.50
C TYR A 98 13.17 4.57 -15.78
N SER A 99 12.52 5.42 -14.99
CA SER A 99 12.59 6.87 -15.16
C SER A 99 14.00 7.42 -14.93
N SER A 100 14.80 6.78 -14.08
CA SER A 100 16.14 7.26 -13.74
C SER A 100 17.17 7.07 -14.86
N THR A 101 16.86 6.22 -15.85
CA THR A 101 17.76 5.89 -16.97
C THR A 101 17.37 6.54 -18.31
N MET A 102 16.30 7.32 -18.33
CA MET A 102 15.78 8.04 -19.51
C MET A 102 16.21 9.49 -19.50
#